data_AF-A0AAU8BRL0-F1
#
_entry.id   AF-A0AAU8BRL0-F1
#
_cell.length_a   1.000
_cell.length_b   1.000
_cell.length_c   1.000
_cell.angle_alpha   90.00
_cell.angle_beta   90.00
_cell.angle_gamma   90.00
#
_symmetry.space_group_name_H-M   'P 1'
#
loop_
_entity.id
_entity.type
_entity.pdbx_description
1 polymer ?
#
loop_
_entity_poly.entity_id
_entity_poly.type
_entity_poly.pdbx_seq_one_letter_code
_entity_poly.pdbx_strand_id
1 'polypeptide(L)'
;MNQRFICIHLALCFLRTLSDLLDARNGVAIIATHSPVVLQEVPKSCMWKVLRSREAINIIRPDIETFGENLGVLTREVFLLEVTNSGYHHLLSQSVDSELSYETILKNYNGQIGLEGRTVLKAMIMNRDEGKVQ
;
A
#
# COMPACT_ATOMS: atom_id res chain seq x y z
N MET A 1 9.14 -19.74 -3.65
CA MET A 1 8.11 -18.84 -3.07
C MET A 1 8.26 -18.91 -1.55
N ASN A 2 9.13 -18.09 -0.96
CA ASN A 2 9.45 -18.14 0.48
C ASN A 2 9.12 -16.77 1.08
N GLN A 3 7.84 -16.54 1.40
CA GLN A 3 7.46 -15.45 2.30
C GLN A 3 7.59 -15.97 3.73
N ARG A 4 8.76 -15.75 4.32
CA ARG A 4 8.94 -15.90 5.76
C ARG A 4 8.20 -14.73 6.42
N PHE A 5 7.01 -14.99 6.92
CA PHE A 5 6.32 -14.12 7.87
C PHE A 5 7.18 -14.04 9.14
N ILE A 6 8.01 -13.01 9.22
CA ILE A 6 8.59 -12.59 10.49
C ILE A 6 7.45 -11.93 11.26
N CYS A 7 7.16 -12.45 12.46
CA CYS A 7 6.16 -11.91 13.36
C CYS A 7 6.35 -10.39 13.51
N ILE A 8 5.27 -9.61 13.31
CA ILE A 8 5.24 -8.14 13.48
C ILE A 8 5.93 -7.70 14.78
N HIS A 9 5.83 -8.49 15.84
CA HIS A 9 6.48 -8.24 17.12
C HIS A 9 8.02 -8.25 17.07
N LEU A 10 8.66 -9.13 16.30
CA LEU A 10 10.12 -9.25 16.33
C LEU A 10 10.80 -8.05 15.67
N ALA A 11 10.28 -7.59 14.52
CA ALA A 11 10.85 -6.45 13.82
C ALA A 11 10.73 -5.16 14.65
N LEU A 12 9.59 -4.98 15.33
CA LEU A 12 9.36 -3.82 16.18
C LEU A 12 10.21 -3.87 17.45
N CYS A 13 10.30 -5.03 18.11
CA CYS A 13 11.22 -5.21 19.24
C CYS A 13 12.67 -4.96 18.83
N PHE A 14 13.09 -5.44 17.65
CA PHE A 14 14.43 -5.18 17.14
C PHE A 14 14.68 -3.68 16.94
N LEU A 15 13.76 -2.96 16.31
CA LEU A 15 13.89 -1.51 16.09
C LEU A 15 13.96 -0.72 17.40
N ARG A 16 13.15 -1.10 18.39
CA ARG A 16 13.16 -0.46 19.72
C ARG A 16 14.48 -0.73 20.44
N THR A 17 14.91 -1.99 20.54
CA THR A 17 16.20 -2.35 21.16
C THR A 17 17.37 -1.71 20.42
N LEU A 18 17.32 -1.61 19.09
CA LEU A 18 18.34 -0.94 18.30
C LEU A 18 18.38 0.55 18.60
N SER A 19 17.23 1.21 18.70
CA SER A 19 17.12 2.61 19.07
C SER A 19 17.74 2.88 20.45
N ASP A 20 17.41 2.05 21.45
CA ASP A 20 17.95 2.17 22.81
C ASP A 20 19.48 2.01 22.84
N LEU A 21 20.02 1.07 22.05
CA LEU A 21 21.46 0.85 21.94
C LEU A 21 22.16 2.04 21.27
N LEU A 22 21.57 2.59 20.20
CA LEU A 22 22.13 3.73 19.49
C LEU A 22 22.13 4.97 20.38
N ASP A 23 21.06 5.21 21.13
CA ASP A 23 20.99 6.32 22.10
C ASP A 23 22.07 6.17 23.19
N ALA A 24 22.20 4.97 23.77
CA ALA A 24 23.22 4.67 24.77
C ALA A 24 24.68 4.81 24.27
N ARG A 25 24.90 4.76 22.95
CA ARG A 25 26.23 4.82 22.33
C ARG A 25 26.46 6.06 21.47
N ASN A 26 25.51 7.00 21.45
CA ASN A 26 25.50 8.15 20.54
C ASN A 26 25.74 7.72 19.07
N GLY A 27 25.12 6.60 18.68
CA GLY A 27 25.23 5.98 17.37
C GLY A 27 24.14 6.46 16.42
N VAL A 28 24.42 6.40 15.12
CA VAL A 28 23.45 6.69 14.06
C VAL A 28 23.26 5.43 13.21
N ALA A 29 22.02 5.13 12.85
CA ALA A 29 21.69 4.05 11.93
C ALA A 29 20.85 4.57 10.76
N ILE A 30 21.08 3.98 9.58
CA ILE A 30 20.26 4.19 8.38
C ILE A 30 19.58 2.87 8.08
N ILE A 31 18.25 2.90 7.98
CA ILE A 31 17.42 1.71 7.78
C ILE A 31 16.70 1.82 6.44
N ALA A 32 16.87 0.82 5.59
CA ALA A 32 16.12 0.67 4.35
C ALA A 32 15.09 -0.44 4.54
N THR A 33 13.81 -0.12 4.33
CA THR A 33 12.70 -1.06 4.52
C THR A 33 11.61 -0.83 3.48
N HIS A 34 10.99 -1.93 3.03
CA HIS A 34 9.74 -1.91 2.27
C HIS A 34 8.52 -2.20 3.14
N SER A 35 8.71 -2.41 4.45
CA SER A 35 7.62 -2.72 5.37
C SER A 35 7.01 -1.43 5.93
N PRO A 36 5.74 -1.11 5.62
CA PRO A 36 5.06 0.07 6.16
C PRO A 36 4.87 -0.01 7.69
N VAL A 37 4.95 -1.20 8.28
CA VAL A 37 4.87 -1.40 9.73
C VAL A 37 6.00 -0.69 10.48
N VAL A 38 7.18 -0.59 9.86
CA VAL A 38 8.32 0.14 10.45
C VAL A 38 8.06 1.64 10.47
N LEU A 39 7.38 2.15 9.45
CA LEU A 39 7.10 3.58 9.31
C LEU A 39 6.13 4.07 10.39
N GLN A 40 5.26 3.18 10.90
CA GLN A 40 4.34 3.50 11.99
C GLN A 40 5.05 3.88 13.30
N GLU A 41 6.33 3.50 13.47
CA GLU A 41 7.13 3.75 14.67
C GLU A 41 8.09 4.93 14.55
N VAL A 42 8.19 5.57 13.38
CA VAL A 42 9.20 6.60 13.10
C VAL A 42 8.52 7.88 12.61
N PRO A 43 8.88 9.08 13.12
CA PRO A 43 8.34 10.34 12.62
C PRO A 43 8.76 10.64 11.18
N LYS A 44 7.91 11.34 10.41
CA LYS A 44 8.18 11.66 9.01
C LYS A 44 9.48 12.45 8.79
N SER A 45 9.88 13.24 9.79
CA SER A 45 11.12 14.03 9.78
C SER A 45 12.39 13.19 9.66
N CYS A 46 12.32 11.90 10.02
CA CYS A 46 13.45 10.97 9.97
C CYS A 46 13.43 10.06 8.73
N MET A 47 12.49 10.30 7.79
CA MET A 47 12.22 9.36 6.70
C MET A 47 12.33 9.97 5.31
N TRP A 48 12.72 9.12 4.36
CA TRP A 48 12.79 9.44 2.94
C TRP A 48 12.23 8.27 2.13
N LYS A 49 11.35 8.57 1.16
CA LYS A 49 10.85 7.62 0.16
C LYS A 49 11.84 7.62 -1.00
N VAL A 50 12.39 6.45 -1.31
CA VAL A 50 13.25 6.25 -2.48
C VAL A 50 12.42 5.59 -3.57
N LEU A 51 12.08 6.35 -4.59
CA LEU A 51 11.29 5.91 -5.73
C LEU A 51 12.22 5.65 -6.91
N ARG A 52 12.12 4.45 -7.49
CA ARG A 52 12.86 4.09 -8.70
C ARG A 52 11.90 3.94 -9.87
N SER A 53 12.06 4.78 -10.88
CA SER A 53 11.34 4.65 -12.16
C SER A 53 12.35 4.48 -13.29
N ARG A 54 12.43 3.25 -13.83
CA ARG A 54 13.42 2.83 -14.83
C ARG A 54 14.87 3.16 -14.41
N GLU A 55 15.42 4.24 -14.96
CA GLU A 55 16.81 4.69 -14.79
C GLU A 55 16.94 5.89 -13.83
N ALA A 56 15.84 6.51 -13.41
CA ALA A 56 15.84 7.64 -12.50
C ALA A 56 15.51 7.20 -11.06
N ILE A 57 16.31 7.68 -10.10
CA ILE A 57 16.03 7.57 -8.67
C ILE A 57 15.56 8.94 -8.19
N ASN A 58 14.37 8.98 -7.59
CA ASN A 58 13.83 10.16 -6.93
C ASN A 58 13.76 9.92 -5.43
N ILE A 59 14.22 10.88 -4.63
CA ILE A 59 14.22 10.81 -3.17
C ILE A 59 13.32 11.93 -2.66
N ILE A 60 12.19 11.57 -2.07
CA ILE A 60 11.19 12.53 -1.59
C ILE A 60 10.85 12.28 -0.13
N ARG A 61 10.34 13.31 0.55
CA ARG A 61 9.77 13.13 1.90
C ARG A 61 8.38 12.49 1.81
N PRO A 62 7.94 11.77 2.85
CA PRO A 62 6.54 11.41 3.01
C PRO A 62 5.68 12.67 3.11
N ASP A 63 4.50 12.64 2.50
CA ASP A 63 3.56 13.76 2.46
C ASP A 63 2.72 13.84 3.75
N ILE A 64 2.54 12.68 4.40
CA ILE A 64 1.79 12.50 5.64
C ILE A 64 2.73 12.32 6.85
N GLU A 65 2.17 12.45 8.05
CA GLU A 65 2.85 11.96 9.27
C GLU A 65 2.81 10.44 9.30
N THR A 66 3.88 9.82 9.80
CA THR A 66 4.06 8.37 9.75
C THR A 66 3.95 7.72 11.12
N PHE A 67 4.37 8.42 12.17
CA PHE A 67 4.28 7.92 13.54
C PHE A 67 2.82 7.74 13.98
N GLY A 68 2.44 6.51 14.32
CA GLY A 68 1.08 6.15 14.76
C GLY A 68 0.01 6.15 13.66
N GLU A 69 0.39 6.33 12.40
CA GLU A 69 -0.56 6.39 11.28
C GLU A 69 -1.17 5.01 10.95
N ASN A 70 -2.30 4.99 10.25
CA ASN A 70 -2.95 3.76 9.83
C ASN A 70 -2.09 2.98 8.80
N LEU A 71 -1.94 1.66 8.98
CA LEU A 71 -1.14 0.83 8.06
C LEU A 71 -1.63 0.88 6.60
N GLY A 72 -2.93 1.00 6.35
CA GLY A 72 -3.47 1.15 4.99
C GLY A 72 -3.08 2.46 4.34
N VAL A 73 -3.08 3.56 5.13
CA VAL A 73 -2.63 4.88 4.69
C VAL A 73 -1.13 4.86 4.41
N LEU A 74 -0.32 4.30 5.31
CA LEU A 74 1.13 4.12 5.13
C LEU A 74 1.47 3.24 3.91
N THR A 75 0.69 2.17 3.70
CA THR A 75 0.87 1.29 2.53
C THR A 75 0.65 2.07 1.24
N ARG A 76 -0.42 2.85 1.16
CA ARG A 76 -0.69 3.70 -0.02
C ARG A 76 0.38 4.76 -0.22
N GLU A 77 0.90 5.31 0.87
CA GLU A 77 1.94 6.34 0.87
C GLU A 77 3.31 5.84 0.38
N VAL A 78 3.67 4.60 0.70
CA VAL A 78 4.96 4.01 0.29
C VAL A 78 4.88 3.40 -1.10
N PHE A 79 3.79 2.72 -1.42
CA PHE A 79 3.61 1.99 -2.67
C PHE A 79 2.90 2.82 -3.75
N LEU A 80 3.03 4.15 -3.67
CA LEU A 80 2.49 5.15 -4.61
C LEU A 80 2.22 4.56 -6.01
N LEU A 81 0.94 4.33 -6.31
CA LEU A 81 0.40 3.89 -7.62
C LEU A 81 0.60 2.42 -8.03
N GLU A 82 1.32 1.57 -7.29
CA GLU A 82 1.38 0.13 -7.61
C GLU A 82 0.02 -0.56 -7.39
N VAL A 83 -0.81 -0.03 -6.49
CA VAL A 83 -2.14 -0.58 -6.20
C VAL A 83 -3.13 -0.31 -7.34
N THR A 84 -3.06 0.85 -8.00
CA THR A 84 -4.02 1.22 -9.07
C THR A 84 -3.86 0.40 -10.35
N ASN A 85 -2.66 -0.16 -10.59
CA ASN A 85 -2.40 -1.10 -11.68
C ASN A 85 -2.16 -2.54 -11.20
N SER A 86 -2.50 -2.83 -9.93
CA SER A 86 -2.33 -4.16 -9.36
C SER A 86 -3.32 -5.14 -9.99
N GLY A 87 -2.92 -6.42 -10.08
CA GLY A 87 -3.58 -7.42 -10.94
C GLY A 87 -5.11 -7.52 -10.78
N TYR A 88 -5.65 -7.33 -9.57
CA TYR A 88 -7.11 -7.40 -9.40
C TYR A 88 -7.84 -6.17 -9.95
N HIS A 89 -7.26 -4.96 -9.87
CA HIS A 89 -7.86 -3.76 -10.46
C HIS A 89 -8.03 -3.91 -11.97
N HIS A 90 -7.03 -4.50 -12.64
CA HIS A 90 -7.10 -4.79 -14.08
C HIS A 90 -8.17 -5.83 -14.42
N LEU A 91 -8.25 -6.93 -13.65
CA LEU A 91 -9.27 -7.97 -13.84
C LEU A 91 -10.69 -7.45 -13.62
N LEU A 92 -10.88 -6.59 -12.62
CA LEU A 92 -12.16 -5.92 -12.38
C LEU A 92 -12.50 -4.97 -13.53
N SER A 93 -11.55 -4.18 -14.02
CA SER A 93 -11.76 -3.30 -15.20
C SER A 93 -12.22 -4.11 -16.42
N GLN A 94 -11.53 -5.20 -16.76
CA GLN A 94 -11.91 -6.06 -17.90
C GLN A 94 -13.34 -6.64 -17.74
N SER A 95 -13.73 -6.95 -16.50
CA SER A 95 -15.07 -7.45 -16.20
C SER A 95 -16.14 -6.37 -16.36
N VAL A 96 -15.80 -5.10 -16.06
CA VAL A 96 -16.67 -3.94 -16.24
C VAL A 96 -16.83 -3.56 -17.71
N ASP A 97 -15.76 -3.72 -18.50
CA ASP A 97 -15.73 -3.50 -19.96
C ASP A 97 -16.65 -4.46 -20.72
N SER A 98 -16.97 -5.62 -20.13
CA SER A 98 -17.92 -6.60 -20.68
C SER A 98 -19.39 -6.14 -20.62
N GLU A 99 -19.66 -4.88 -20.25
CA GLU A 99 -20.97 -4.25 -20.07
C GLU A 99 -21.92 -4.97 -19.09
N LEU A 100 -21.38 -5.83 -18.22
CA LEU A 100 -22.16 -6.59 -17.26
C LEU A 100 -22.62 -5.70 -16.09
N SER A 101 -23.72 -6.12 -15.45
CA SER A 101 -24.21 -5.50 -14.22
C SER A 101 -23.35 -5.89 -13.02
N TYR A 102 -23.39 -5.06 -11.96
CA TYR A 102 -22.66 -5.31 -10.70
C TYR A 102 -22.91 -6.71 -10.13
N GLU A 103 -24.19 -7.15 -10.09
CA GLU A 103 -24.56 -8.44 -9.55
C GLU A 103 -24.08 -9.61 -10.41
N THR A 104 -24.08 -9.44 -11.74
CA THR A 104 -23.59 -10.45 -12.68
C THR A 104 -22.08 -10.65 -12.51
N ILE A 105 -21.34 -9.55 -12.37
CA ILE A 105 -19.89 -9.62 -12.13
C ILE A 105 -19.63 -10.34 -10.79
N LEU A 106 -20.33 -9.98 -9.71
CA LEU A 106 -20.19 -10.67 -8.42
C LEU A 106 -20.45 -12.18 -8.49
N LYS A 107 -21.45 -12.60 -9.27
CA LYS A 107 -21.74 -14.01 -9.50
C LYS A 107 -20.62 -14.71 -10.27
N ASN A 108 -20.04 -14.08 -11.28
CA ASN A 108 -18.92 -14.65 -12.05
C ASN A 108 -17.68 -14.91 -11.17
N TYR A 109 -17.46 -14.08 -10.15
CA TYR A 109 -16.40 -14.27 -9.16
C TYR A 109 -16.84 -15.17 -7.98
N ASN A 110 -18.00 -15.82 -8.03
CA ASN A 110 -18.54 -16.69 -6.98
C ASN A 110 -18.49 -16.06 -5.57
N GLY A 111 -18.68 -14.74 -5.47
CA GLY A 111 -18.63 -14.02 -4.19
C GLY A 111 -17.23 -13.85 -3.57
N GLN A 112 -16.15 -14.21 -4.28
CA GLN A 112 -14.76 -14.17 -3.79
C GLN A 112 -14.15 -12.76 -3.76
N ILE A 113 -14.91 -11.73 -4.13
CA ILE A 113 -14.46 -10.33 -4.04
C ILE A 113 -14.66 -9.82 -2.60
N GLY A 114 -13.56 -9.40 -1.96
CA GLY A 114 -13.57 -8.76 -0.63
C GLY A 114 -14.16 -7.35 -0.65
N LEU A 115 -14.32 -6.75 0.55
CA LEU A 115 -15.01 -5.46 0.71
C LEU A 115 -14.40 -4.33 -0.13
N GLU A 116 -13.08 -4.16 -0.10
CA GLU A 116 -12.40 -3.13 -0.89
C GLU A 116 -12.60 -3.33 -2.40
N GLY A 117 -12.44 -4.57 -2.89
CA GLY A 117 -12.67 -4.90 -4.30
C GLY A 117 -14.12 -4.64 -4.73
N ARG A 118 -15.11 -4.86 -3.85
CA ARG A 118 -16.52 -4.52 -4.12
C ARG A 118 -16.75 -3.02 -4.22
N THR A 119 -16.13 -2.24 -3.35
CA THR A 119 -16.20 -0.77 -3.37
C THR A 119 -15.57 -0.22 -4.65
N VAL A 120 -14.40 -0.71 -5.01
CA VAL A 120 -13.70 -0.37 -6.26
C VAL A 120 -14.55 -0.74 -7.47
N LEU A 121 -15.09 -1.97 -7.53
CA LEU A 121 -15.95 -2.43 -8.62
C LEU A 121 -17.18 -1.53 -8.78
N LYS A 122 -17.82 -1.15 -7.67
CA LYS A 122 -18.98 -0.26 -7.69
C LYS A 122 -18.61 1.13 -8.24
N ALA A 123 -17.48 1.69 -7.81
CA ALA A 123 -16.99 2.96 -8.32
C ALA A 123 -16.66 2.89 -9.83
N MET A 124 -16.06 1.79 -10.31
CA MET A 124 -15.76 1.57 -11.74
C MET A 124 -17.02 1.54 -12.60
N ILE A 125 -18.06 0.83 -12.15
CA ILE A 125 -19.35 0.75 -12.86
C ILE A 125 -20.04 2.12 -12.89
N MET A 126 -20.04 2.84 -11.77
CA MET A 126 -20.61 4.20 -11.73
C MET A 126 -19.92 5.12 -12.72
N ASN A 127 -18.59 5.10 -12.79
CA ASN A 127 -17.82 5.92 -13.72
C ASN A 127 -18.06 5.53 -15.20
N ARG A 128 -18.21 4.23 -15.49
CA ARG A 128 -18.60 3.73 -16.83
C ARG A 128 -19.98 4.26 -17.24
N ASP A 129 -20.94 4.20 -16.32
CA ASP A 129 -22.32 4.58 -16.60
C ASP A 129 -22.47 6.12 -16.70
N GLU A 130 -21.67 6.90 -15.95
CA GLU A 130 -21.55 8.36 -16.09
C GLU A 130 -20.97 8.77 -17.45
N GLY A 131 -19.97 8.02 -17.96
CA GLY A 131 -19.38 8.24 -19.29
C GLY A 131 -20.30 7.95 -20.48
N LYS A 132 -21.46 7.32 -20.28
CA LYS A 132 -22.48 7.07 -21.33
C LYS A 132 -23.55 8.16 -21.44
N VAL A 133 -23.49 9.21 -20.60
CA VAL A 133 -24.49 10.30 -20.54
C VAL A 133 -24.00 11.59 -21.23
N GLN A 134 -22.90 11.55 -21.98
CA GLN A 134 -22.44 12.64 -22.86
C GLN A 134 -22.53 12.26 -24.34
#